data_AF-A0A6A6I9Z0-F1
#
_entry.id   AF-A0A6A6I9Z0-F1
#
_cell.length_a   1.000
_cell.length_b   1.000
_cell.length_c   1.000
_cell.angle_alpha   90.00
_cell.angle_beta   90.00
_cell.angle_gamma   90.00
#
_symmetry.space_group_name_H-M   'P 1'
#
loop_
_entity.id
_entity.type
_entity.pdbx_description
1 polymer ?
#
loop_
_entity_poly.entity_id
_entity_poly.type
_entity_poly.pdbx_seq_one_letter_code
_entity_poly.pdbx_strand_id
1 'polypeptide(L)'
;MDKERFIRSLALPDEDCPICKLPYSPEEFPVRTACGHWFHRECLVQAVEHAPSPHTCPYCRDPMYSPGEDEEEDDDEDDDEDEDEEDEDEDEYEEYYVGSNWIPNLGGMSYGRMWKERWDKVADLSDAEHAALVGYIWRTIRRYSALNLTDSGAFTHLATVHLLTGIMLNVGRDIYRDPDCPFSDALLRYIEFSAIRIDDHLSLPVIERRFGDEPLRSLIKMMMSLHSFIPADSLSTDIALLCWKAAMVLFKYRESYLALATVDEATLVIHFLLVIENLSIVNGSTEQRMMFERTSYFWYLVNFNLNLDHSFQFRRSLRREVLHLQQMSGSQDSPVFTGAPSESEEVCRIMLSPLLQTSNPFSNGHRRSF
;
A
#
# COMPACT_ATOMS: atom_id res chain seq x y z
N MET A 1 -30.05 24.11 8.03
CA MET A 1 -29.67 23.96 9.46
C MET A 1 -28.78 25.15 9.80
N ASP A 2 -29.01 25.84 10.92
CA ASP A 2 -28.19 27.01 11.32
C ASP A 2 -26.75 26.58 11.67
N LYS A 3 -25.76 27.37 11.24
CA LYS A 3 -24.33 27.13 11.49
C LYS A 3 -24.04 27.01 12.97
N GLU A 4 -24.68 27.82 13.81
CA GLU A 4 -24.51 27.75 15.27
C GLU A 4 -25.05 26.44 15.84
N ARG A 5 -26.17 25.97 15.28
CA ARG A 5 -26.78 24.69 15.65
C ARG A 5 -25.90 23.51 15.24
N PHE A 6 -25.19 23.61 14.11
CA PHE A 6 -24.22 22.60 13.65
C PHE A 6 -22.93 22.60 14.49
N ILE A 7 -22.39 23.76 14.84
CA ILE A 7 -21.17 23.85 15.67
C ILE A 7 -21.43 23.34 17.09
N ARG A 8 -22.55 23.71 17.72
CA ARG A 8 -22.96 23.13 19.02
C ARG A 8 -23.20 21.62 18.95
N SER A 9 -23.47 21.12 17.74
CA SER A 9 -23.68 19.71 17.45
C SER A 9 -22.38 18.89 17.44
N LEU A 10 -21.22 19.56 17.32
CA LEU A 10 -19.88 18.97 17.28
C LEU A 10 -19.11 19.09 18.60
N ALA A 11 -19.55 19.95 19.52
CA ALA A 11 -18.94 20.06 20.85
C ALA A 11 -19.41 18.90 21.75
N LEU A 12 -18.49 18.36 22.56
CA LEU A 12 -18.84 17.42 23.62
C LEU A 12 -19.86 18.07 24.56
N PRO A 13 -20.93 17.35 24.96
CA PRO A 13 -21.89 17.87 25.92
C PRO A 13 -21.26 17.92 27.33
N ASP A 14 -21.71 18.89 28.14
CA ASP A 14 -21.36 18.97 29.57
C ASP A 14 -22.12 17.93 30.43
N GLU A 15 -22.99 17.12 29.81
CA GLU A 15 -23.82 16.12 30.46
C GLU A 15 -23.09 14.77 30.56
N ASP A 16 -23.44 13.94 31.56
CA ASP A 16 -22.89 12.59 31.71
C ASP A 16 -23.58 11.57 30.80
N CYS A 17 -22.87 10.49 30.45
CA CYS A 17 -23.45 9.39 29.70
C CYS A 17 -24.69 8.81 30.42
N PRO A 18 -25.86 8.75 29.77
CA PRO A 18 -27.10 8.35 30.44
C PRO A 18 -27.12 6.87 30.85
N ILE A 19 -26.23 6.03 30.29
CA ILE A 19 -26.11 4.60 30.60
C ILE A 19 -25.23 4.39 31.84
N CYS A 20 -23.97 4.81 31.81
CA CYS A 20 -23.03 4.57 32.91
C CYS A 20 -22.94 5.70 33.96
N LYS A 21 -23.53 6.87 33.69
CA LYS A 21 -23.50 8.07 34.55
C LYS A 21 -22.09 8.60 34.82
N LEU A 22 -21.20 8.46 33.85
CA LEU A 22 -19.85 9.02 33.89
C LEU A 22 -19.69 10.16 32.88
N PRO A 23 -18.86 11.17 33.18
CA PRO A 23 -18.58 12.29 32.28
C PRO A 23 -17.80 11.81 31.06
N TYR A 24 -17.98 12.50 29.93
CA TYR A 24 -17.21 12.22 28.72
C TYR A 24 -15.78 12.74 28.85
N SER A 25 -14.80 11.87 28.58
CA SER A 25 -13.40 12.27 28.44
C SER A 25 -13.08 12.66 26.99
N PRO A 26 -12.20 13.64 26.72
CA PRO A 26 -11.67 13.92 25.38
C PRO A 26 -10.92 12.73 24.75
N GLU A 27 -10.46 11.79 25.58
CA GLU A 27 -9.75 10.58 25.16
C GLU A 27 -10.72 9.45 24.77
N GLU A 28 -11.96 9.54 25.23
CA GLU A 28 -13.03 8.61 24.86
C GLU A 28 -13.78 9.18 23.66
N PHE A 29 -14.16 8.33 22.69
CA PHE A 29 -14.90 8.77 21.52
C PHE A 29 -16.41 8.63 21.77
N PRO A 30 -17.12 9.66 22.28
CA PRO A 30 -18.56 9.57 22.45
C PRO A 30 -19.25 9.54 21.09
N VAL A 31 -20.34 8.78 21.02
CA VAL A 31 -21.13 8.61 19.81
C VAL A 31 -22.45 9.35 19.99
N ARG A 32 -22.84 10.10 18.97
CA ARG A 32 -24.13 10.79 18.91
C ARG A 32 -25.08 10.05 17.97
N THR A 33 -26.27 9.74 18.48
CA THR A 33 -27.34 9.10 17.69
C THR A 33 -28.08 10.13 16.82
N ALA A 34 -28.86 9.68 15.82
CA ALA A 34 -29.62 10.55 14.92
C ALA A 34 -30.64 11.46 15.66
N CYS A 35 -31.24 10.94 16.74
CA CYS A 35 -32.12 11.71 17.63
C CYS A 35 -31.38 12.76 18.49
N GLY A 36 -30.04 12.76 18.47
CA GLY A 36 -29.20 13.80 19.06
C GLY A 36 -28.59 13.46 20.42
N HIS A 37 -28.94 12.32 21.04
CA HIS A 37 -28.41 11.88 22.33
C HIS A 37 -26.99 11.29 22.19
N TRP A 38 -26.16 11.53 23.21
CA TRP A 38 -24.78 11.10 23.29
C TRP A 38 -24.61 9.90 24.22
N PHE A 39 -23.63 9.03 23.92
CA PHE A 39 -23.29 7.84 24.70
C PHE A 39 -21.79 7.54 24.58
N HIS A 40 -21.18 6.90 25.57
CA HIS A 40 -19.91 6.22 25.34
C HIS A 40 -20.10 5.12 24.31
N ARG A 41 -19.14 4.94 23.40
CA ARG A 41 -19.21 3.91 22.35
C ARG A 41 -19.52 2.53 22.92
N GLU A 42 -18.83 2.14 23.97
CA GLU A 42 -19.01 0.83 24.63
C GLU A 42 -20.40 0.69 25.24
N CYS A 43 -20.92 1.74 25.88
CA CYS A 43 -22.26 1.74 26.47
C CYS A 43 -23.35 1.58 25.40
N LEU A 44 -23.21 2.27 24.26
CA LEU A 44 -24.17 2.17 23.17
C LEU A 44 -24.14 0.78 22.52
N VAL A 45 -22.95 0.22 22.26
CA VAL A 45 -22.79 -1.13 21.72
C VAL A 45 -23.42 -2.18 22.64
N GLN A 46 -23.11 -2.14 23.94
CA GLN A 46 -23.70 -3.07 24.90
C GLN A 46 -25.23 -2.94 24.96
N ALA A 47 -25.76 -1.72 24.89
CA ALA A 47 -27.20 -1.49 24.86
C ALA A 47 -27.83 -2.05 23.58
N VAL A 48 -27.21 -1.89 22.41
CA VAL A 48 -27.70 -2.46 21.15
C VAL A 48 -27.66 -3.99 21.18
N GLU A 49 -26.60 -4.59 21.72
CA GLU A 49 -26.45 -6.06 21.73
C GLU A 49 -27.40 -6.77 22.73
N HIS A 50 -27.71 -6.13 23.86
CA HIS A 50 -28.39 -6.80 24.97
C HIS A 50 -29.79 -6.24 25.28
N ALA A 51 -30.19 -5.10 24.71
CA ALA A 51 -31.51 -4.55 24.98
C ALA A 51 -32.61 -5.33 24.24
N PRO A 52 -33.81 -5.41 24.81
CA PRO A 52 -34.98 -5.96 24.12
C PRO A 52 -35.34 -5.25 22.81
N SER A 53 -34.90 -4.00 22.63
CA SER A 53 -35.17 -3.16 21.46
C SER A 53 -33.87 -2.58 20.88
N PRO A 54 -33.05 -3.41 20.21
CA PRO A 54 -31.68 -3.08 19.80
C PRO A 54 -31.60 -1.92 18.79
N HIS A 55 -32.71 -1.62 18.10
CA HIS A 55 -32.78 -0.60 17.05
C HIS A 55 -33.25 0.78 17.54
N THR A 56 -33.39 0.98 18.85
CA THR A 56 -33.93 2.21 19.44
C THR A 56 -32.93 2.90 20.35
N CYS A 57 -32.95 4.23 20.38
CA CYS A 57 -32.09 5.02 21.25
C CYS A 57 -32.35 4.64 22.73
N PRO A 58 -31.32 4.28 23.52
CA PRO A 58 -31.53 3.92 24.93
C PRO A 58 -32.12 5.03 25.79
N TYR A 59 -32.05 6.29 25.33
CA TYR A 59 -32.58 7.46 26.04
C TYR A 59 -34.02 7.81 25.66
N CYS A 60 -34.30 8.13 24.39
CA CYS A 60 -35.63 8.55 23.95
C CYS A 60 -36.46 7.47 23.24
N ARG A 61 -35.86 6.31 22.94
CA ARG A 61 -36.45 5.20 22.16
C ARG A 61 -36.76 5.51 20.70
N ASP A 62 -36.29 6.63 20.16
CA ASP A 62 -36.40 6.89 18.72
C ASP A 62 -35.62 5.83 17.92
N PRO A 63 -36.13 5.39 16.76
CA PRO A 63 -35.42 4.47 15.87
C PRO A 63 -34.05 5.05 15.49
N MET A 64 -32.99 4.26 15.68
CA MET A 64 -31.61 4.69 15.33
C MET A 64 -31.29 4.48 13.85
N TYR A 65 -31.94 3.51 13.24
CA TYR A 65 -31.86 3.22 11.81
C TYR A 65 -33.29 3.13 11.29
N SER A 66 -33.59 3.79 10.18
CA SER A 66 -34.75 3.43 9.38
C SER A 66 -34.49 2.02 8.86
N PRO A 67 -35.40 1.04 9.03
CA PRO A 67 -35.28 -0.21 8.30
C PRO A 67 -35.13 0.21 6.83
N GLY A 68 -34.00 -0.16 6.22
CA GLY A 68 -33.91 -0.03 4.78
C GLY A 68 -35.12 -0.74 4.21
N GLU A 69 -35.71 -0.17 3.18
CA GLU A 69 -36.40 -1.00 2.21
C GLU A 69 -35.29 -1.95 1.73
N ASP A 70 -35.16 -3.11 2.37
CA ASP A 70 -34.26 -4.17 1.93
C ASP A 70 -34.73 -4.44 0.51
N GLU A 71 -33.97 -3.93 -0.46
CA GLU A 71 -34.15 -4.19 -1.87
C GLU A 71 -34.19 -5.72 -1.99
N GLU A 72 -35.37 -6.27 -2.28
CA GLU A 72 -35.54 -7.66 -2.64
C GLU A 72 -34.57 -7.90 -3.79
N GLU A 73 -33.47 -8.62 -3.51
CA GLU A 73 -32.53 -9.06 -4.53
C GLU A 73 -33.34 -9.88 -5.54
N ASP A 74 -33.55 -9.31 -6.73
CA ASP A 74 -34.11 -9.99 -7.91
C ASP A 74 -33.21 -11.20 -8.21
N ASP A 75 -33.67 -12.37 -7.76
CA ASP A 75 -33.20 -13.69 -8.14
C ASP A 75 -33.66 -13.94 -9.60
N ASP A 76 -32.98 -13.30 -10.55
CA ASP A 76 -33.14 -13.60 -11.98
C ASP A 76 -32.47 -14.96 -12.27
N GLU A 77 -33.24 -16.03 -12.05
CA GLU A 77 -33.04 -17.37 -12.59
C GLU A 77 -33.17 -17.32 -14.13
N ASP A 78 -32.08 -17.06 -14.85
CA ASP A 78 -32.02 -17.33 -16.31
C ASP A 78 -31.65 -18.81 -16.53
N ASP A 79 -32.73 -19.59 -16.65
CA ASP A 79 -32.85 -20.96 -17.14
C ASP A 79 -32.93 -20.92 -18.68
N ASP A 80 -31.81 -21.17 -19.37
CA ASP A 80 -31.79 -21.45 -20.81
C ASP A 80 -31.03 -22.76 -21.06
N GLU A 81 -31.79 -23.85 -20.95
CA GLU A 81 -31.57 -25.11 -21.66
C GLU A 81 -31.62 -24.84 -23.18
N ASP A 82 -30.59 -25.24 -23.92
CA ASP A 82 -30.77 -25.72 -25.30
C ASP A 82 -29.67 -26.74 -25.63
N GLU A 83 -30.08 -28.01 -25.55
CA GLU A 83 -29.45 -29.17 -26.15
C GLU A 83 -29.47 -29.02 -27.68
N ASP A 84 -28.33 -29.13 -28.34
CA ASP A 84 -28.28 -29.58 -29.74
C ASP A 84 -27.00 -30.41 -29.95
N GLU A 85 -27.18 -31.73 -29.82
CA GLU A 85 -26.32 -32.77 -30.40
C GLU A 85 -26.46 -32.69 -31.94
N GLU A 86 -25.35 -32.58 -32.68
CA GLU A 86 -25.22 -33.25 -34.00
C GLU A 86 -23.75 -33.22 -34.50
N ASP A 87 -23.13 -34.39 -34.36
CA ASP A 87 -22.09 -35.09 -35.11
C ASP A 87 -21.36 -34.44 -36.32
N GLU A 88 -20.04 -34.76 -36.33
CA GLU A 88 -19.18 -35.14 -37.47
C GLU A 88 -18.83 -34.09 -38.56
N ASP A 89 -17.59 -33.61 -38.50
CA ASP A 89 -16.62 -33.80 -39.60
C ASP A 89 -15.18 -33.56 -39.09
N GLU A 90 -14.48 -34.68 -38.86
CA GLU A 90 -13.04 -34.78 -38.62
C GLU A 90 -12.26 -34.40 -39.89
N ASP A 91 -11.81 -33.15 -39.99
CA ASP A 91 -10.73 -32.77 -40.93
C ASP A 91 -9.59 -32.11 -40.15
N GLU A 92 -8.71 -32.97 -39.62
CA GLU A 92 -7.24 -32.89 -39.70
C GLU A 92 -6.62 -31.49 -39.85
N TYR A 93 -6.84 -30.61 -38.88
CA TYR A 93 -5.93 -29.50 -38.61
C TYR A 93 -4.90 -29.96 -37.58
N GLU A 94 -3.80 -30.51 -38.08
CA GLU A 94 -2.57 -30.79 -37.33
C GLU A 94 -1.92 -29.44 -36.90
N GLU A 95 -2.59 -28.73 -35.98
CA GLU A 95 -2.01 -27.58 -35.30
C GLU A 95 -1.02 -28.10 -34.26
N TYR A 96 0.24 -27.92 -34.62
CA TYR A 96 1.48 -28.21 -33.91
C TYR A 96 1.46 -27.77 -32.42
N TYR A 97 0.76 -28.53 -31.57
CA TYR A 97 0.80 -28.41 -30.12
C TYR A 97 2.11 -29.04 -29.62
N VAL A 98 3.22 -28.32 -29.83
CA VAL A 98 4.49 -28.66 -29.19
C VAL A 98 4.40 -28.34 -27.71
N GLY A 99 4.00 -29.35 -26.95
CA GLY A 99 4.58 -29.66 -25.65
C GLY A 99 4.44 -28.59 -24.57
N SER A 100 3.22 -28.34 -24.09
CA SER A 100 2.99 -27.73 -22.76
C SER A 100 3.07 -28.74 -21.61
N ASN A 101 3.78 -29.86 -21.79
CA ASN A 101 3.96 -30.93 -20.80
C ASN A 101 4.93 -30.58 -19.64
N TRP A 102 5.10 -29.30 -19.31
CA TRP A 102 5.98 -28.80 -18.25
C TRP A 102 5.28 -27.97 -17.17
N ILE A 103 3.94 -27.95 -17.12
CA ILE A 103 3.25 -27.45 -15.92
C ILE A 103 2.93 -28.65 -15.03
N PRO A 104 3.82 -29.02 -14.07
CA PRO A 104 3.45 -30.01 -13.08
C PRO A 104 2.22 -29.47 -12.34
N ASN A 105 1.24 -30.35 -12.20
CA ASN A 105 0.03 -30.16 -11.42
C ASN A 105 0.43 -29.72 -9.99
N LEU A 106 0.48 -28.41 -9.75
CA LEU A 106 0.76 -27.81 -8.44
C LEU A 106 -0.52 -27.91 -7.59
N GLY A 107 -0.89 -29.15 -7.27
CA GLY A 107 -1.95 -29.46 -6.32
C GLY A 107 -1.59 -28.87 -4.95
N GLY A 108 -2.38 -27.87 -4.52
CA GLY A 108 -2.46 -27.47 -3.12
C GLY A 108 -1.26 -26.74 -2.50
N MET A 109 -0.24 -26.34 -3.26
CA MET A 109 0.73 -25.37 -2.73
C MET A 109 0.04 -24.01 -2.64
N SER A 110 -0.31 -23.57 -1.43
CA SER A 110 -0.81 -22.21 -1.22
C SER A 110 0.20 -21.24 -1.83
N TYR A 111 -0.30 -20.31 -2.66
CA TYR A 111 0.54 -19.37 -3.40
C TYR A 111 1.60 -18.71 -2.51
N GLY A 112 1.28 -18.41 -1.26
CA GLY A 112 2.23 -17.86 -0.27
C GLY A 112 3.49 -18.71 -0.02
N ARG A 113 3.43 -20.05 -0.12
CA ARG A 113 4.62 -20.90 0.05
C ARG A 113 5.64 -20.75 -1.09
N MET A 114 5.15 -20.71 -2.34
CA MET A 114 6.01 -20.49 -3.51
C MET A 114 6.62 -19.09 -3.50
N TRP A 115 5.86 -18.09 -3.01
CA TRP A 115 6.34 -16.71 -2.92
C TRP A 115 7.38 -16.52 -1.83
N LYS A 116 7.18 -17.14 -0.67
CA LYS A 116 8.15 -17.13 0.43
C LYS A 116 9.51 -17.64 -0.02
N GLU A 117 9.58 -18.80 -0.68
CA GLU A 117 10.85 -19.37 -1.16
C GLU A 117 11.59 -18.49 -2.19
N ARG A 118 10.87 -17.66 -2.94
CA ARG A 118 11.45 -16.74 -3.93
C ARG A 118 11.83 -15.40 -3.30
N TRP A 119 11.03 -14.94 -2.35
CA TRP A 119 11.30 -13.75 -1.55
C TRP A 119 12.53 -13.94 -0.67
N ASP A 120 12.66 -15.10 -0.03
CA ASP A 120 13.80 -15.43 0.83
C ASP A 120 15.13 -15.25 0.06
N LYS A 121 15.18 -15.62 -1.23
CA LYS A 121 16.37 -15.43 -2.08
C LYS A 121 16.76 -13.97 -2.32
N VAL A 122 15.78 -13.07 -2.33
CA VAL A 122 15.99 -11.62 -2.49
C VAL A 122 16.28 -10.96 -1.14
N ALA A 123 15.67 -11.49 -0.07
CA ALA A 123 15.89 -11.07 1.31
C ALA A 123 17.29 -11.45 1.82
N ASP A 124 17.87 -12.54 1.33
CA ASP A 124 19.18 -13.06 1.72
C ASP A 124 20.37 -12.32 1.08
N LEU A 125 20.14 -11.35 0.18
CA LEU A 125 21.23 -10.57 -0.39
C LEU A 125 21.89 -9.69 0.69
N SER A 126 23.20 -9.47 0.56
CA SER A 126 23.92 -8.50 1.39
C SER A 126 23.53 -7.06 1.04
N ASP A 127 23.77 -6.10 1.95
CA ASP A 127 23.55 -4.67 1.70
C ASP A 127 24.27 -4.19 0.41
N ALA A 128 25.46 -4.73 0.12
CA ALA A 128 26.23 -4.39 -1.07
C ALA A 128 25.57 -4.94 -2.35
N GLU A 129 25.08 -6.17 -2.32
CA GLU A 129 24.31 -6.76 -3.42
C GLU A 129 22.98 -6.02 -3.63
N HIS A 130 22.25 -5.68 -2.56
CA HIS A 130 21.03 -4.86 -2.65
C HIS A 130 21.31 -3.52 -3.33
N ALA A 131 22.36 -2.81 -2.89
CA ALA A 131 22.75 -1.54 -3.49
C ALA A 131 23.10 -1.67 -4.97
N ALA A 132 23.83 -2.73 -5.34
CA ALA A 132 24.15 -3.02 -6.74
C ALA A 132 22.89 -3.31 -7.58
N LEU A 133 21.95 -4.11 -7.08
CA LEU A 133 20.74 -4.53 -7.80
C LEU A 133 19.83 -3.34 -8.04
N VAL A 134 19.62 -2.56 -6.98
CA VAL A 134 18.89 -1.29 -7.03
C VAL A 134 19.54 -0.34 -8.04
N GLY A 135 20.88 -0.22 -8.02
CA GLY A 135 21.62 0.57 -9.00
C GLY A 135 21.42 0.11 -10.44
N TYR A 136 21.37 -1.20 -10.69
CA TYR A 136 21.06 -1.76 -12.01
C TYR A 136 19.63 -1.45 -12.45
N ILE A 137 18.63 -1.73 -11.60
CA ILE A 137 17.22 -1.44 -11.88
C ILE A 137 17.03 0.05 -12.17
N TRP A 138 17.60 0.91 -11.33
CA TRP A 138 17.44 2.35 -11.44
C TRP A 138 18.08 2.93 -12.70
N ARG A 139 19.31 2.51 -13.04
CA ARG A 139 19.97 2.89 -14.30
C ARG A 139 19.14 2.46 -15.51
N THR A 140 18.54 1.28 -15.47
CA THR A 140 17.65 0.81 -16.54
C THR A 140 16.40 1.68 -16.64
N ILE A 141 15.71 1.98 -15.53
CA ILE A 141 14.54 2.87 -15.52
C ILE A 141 14.90 4.25 -16.10
N ARG A 142 16.05 4.83 -15.74
CA ARG A 142 16.54 6.10 -16.30
C ARG A 142 16.72 6.04 -17.82
N ARG A 143 17.31 4.96 -18.35
CA ARG A 143 17.46 4.79 -19.80
C ARG A 143 16.11 4.75 -20.51
N TYR A 144 15.11 4.08 -19.93
CA TYR A 144 13.78 3.94 -20.52
C TYR A 144 12.93 5.21 -20.42
N SER A 145 13.04 5.95 -19.31
CA SER A 145 12.33 7.23 -19.15
C SER A 145 12.85 8.32 -20.10
N ALA A 146 14.15 8.33 -20.40
CA ALA A 146 14.73 9.21 -21.41
C ALA A 146 14.19 8.98 -22.84
N LEU A 147 13.49 7.86 -23.08
CA LEU A 147 12.82 7.56 -24.35
C LEU A 147 11.44 8.22 -24.48
N ASN A 148 11.06 9.14 -23.57
CA ASN A 148 9.79 9.88 -23.58
C ASN A 148 8.52 8.99 -23.63
N LEU A 149 8.57 7.80 -23.04
CA LEU A 149 7.41 6.92 -22.94
C LEU A 149 6.29 7.48 -22.01
N THR A 150 6.53 8.62 -21.36
CA THR A 150 5.65 9.20 -20.33
C THR A 150 4.69 10.29 -20.84
N ASP A 151 4.89 10.85 -22.03
CA ASP A 151 4.11 12.01 -22.50
C ASP A 151 2.71 11.65 -23.02
N SER A 152 2.44 10.39 -23.37
CA SER A 152 1.08 9.96 -23.64
C SER A 152 0.44 9.55 -22.31
N GLY A 153 -0.34 10.43 -21.68
CA GLY A 153 -1.03 10.22 -20.40
C GLY A 153 -1.95 8.99 -20.29
N ALA A 154 -1.92 8.07 -21.24
CA ALA A 154 -2.47 6.73 -21.17
C ALA A 154 -1.33 5.70 -21.16
N PHE A 155 -0.73 5.46 -19.99
CA PHE A 155 -0.11 4.15 -19.76
C PHE A 155 -1.26 3.15 -19.72
N THR A 156 -1.55 2.53 -20.87
CA THR A 156 -2.37 1.33 -20.86
C THR A 156 -1.66 0.30 -19.99
N HIS A 157 -2.43 -0.50 -19.25
CA HIS A 157 -1.90 -1.54 -18.37
C HIS A 157 -0.86 -2.43 -19.10
N LEU A 158 -1.14 -2.72 -20.38
CA LEU A 158 -0.25 -3.46 -21.26
C LEU A 158 1.12 -2.78 -21.47
N ALA A 159 1.15 -1.45 -21.65
CA ALA A 159 2.40 -0.70 -21.78
C ALA A 159 3.22 -0.74 -20.48
N THR A 160 2.58 -0.65 -19.31
CA THR A 160 3.26 -0.82 -18.01
C THR A 160 3.84 -2.23 -17.86
N VAL A 161 3.09 -3.24 -18.27
CA VAL A 161 3.52 -4.65 -18.23
C VAL A 161 4.75 -4.88 -19.12
N HIS A 162 4.71 -4.47 -20.40
CA HIS A 162 5.86 -4.60 -21.30
C HIS A 162 7.07 -3.79 -20.84
N LEU A 163 6.86 -2.60 -20.25
CA LEU A 163 7.93 -1.79 -19.69
C LEU A 163 8.59 -2.50 -18.50
N LEU A 164 7.81 -3.11 -17.61
CA LEU A 164 8.33 -3.93 -16.50
C LEU A 164 9.15 -5.11 -17.03
N THR A 165 8.64 -5.85 -18.01
CA THR A 165 9.37 -6.94 -18.67
C THR A 165 10.69 -6.46 -19.25
N GLY A 166 10.65 -5.37 -20.01
CA GLY A 166 11.83 -4.76 -20.61
C GLY A 166 12.86 -4.38 -19.56
N ILE A 167 12.43 -3.75 -18.46
CA ILE A 167 13.32 -3.39 -17.35
C ILE A 167 13.96 -4.65 -16.76
N MET A 168 13.19 -5.70 -16.46
CA MET A 168 13.71 -6.93 -15.85
C MET A 168 14.71 -7.66 -16.76
N LEU A 169 14.40 -7.79 -18.06
CA LEU A 169 15.33 -8.41 -19.03
C LEU A 169 16.64 -7.62 -19.15
N ASN A 170 16.55 -6.29 -19.20
CA ASN A 170 17.75 -5.45 -19.29
C ASN A 170 18.57 -5.49 -18.00
N VAL A 171 17.93 -5.56 -16.84
CA VAL A 171 18.62 -5.75 -15.55
C VAL A 171 19.35 -7.08 -15.54
N GLY A 172 18.68 -8.19 -15.88
CA GLY A 172 19.32 -9.51 -15.97
C GLY A 172 20.50 -9.52 -16.95
N ARG A 173 20.34 -8.90 -18.13
CA ARG A 173 21.40 -8.78 -19.13
C ARG A 173 22.58 -7.94 -18.64
N ASP A 174 22.32 -6.80 -17.99
CA ASP A 174 23.37 -5.90 -17.51
C ASP A 174 24.15 -6.57 -16.37
N ILE A 175 23.47 -7.33 -15.49
CA ILE A 175 24.11 -8.15 -14.47
C ILE A 175 24.97 -9.26 -15.10
N TYR A 176 24.44 -10.00 -16.07
CA TYR A 176 25.16 -11.10 -16.74
C TYR A 176 26.44 -10.64 -17.46
N ARG A 177 26.46 -9.38 -17.94
CA ARG A 177 27.60 -8.80 -18.63
C ARG A 177 28.66 -8.22 -17.70
N ASP A 178 28.36 -8.07 -16.42
CA ASP A 178 29.30 -7.59 -15.41
C ASP A 178 30.13 -8.76 -14.89
N PRO A 179 31.43 -8.89 -15.26
CA PRO A 179 32.27 -10.00 -14.82
C PRO A 179 32.55 -9.98 -13.31
N ASP A 180 32.37 -8.83 -12.67
CA ASP A 180 32.54 -8.62 -11.23
C ASP A 180 31.18 -8.60 -10.50
N CYS A 181 30.12 -9.07 -11.18
CA CYS A 181 28.78 -9.15 -10.63
C CYS A 181 28.76 -9.91 -9.29
N PRO A 182 28.26 -9.31 -8.20
CA PRO A 182 28.26 -9.96 -6.90
C PRO A 182 27.12 -11.00 -6.74
N PHE A 183 26.18 -11.09 -7.69
CA PHE A 183 24.98 -11.91 -7.55
C PHE A 183 25.18 -13.38 -7.88
N SER A 184 24.44 -14.23 -7.15
CA SER A 184 24.36 -15.65 -7.45
C SER A 184 23.59 -15.96 -8.74
N ASP A 185 23.95 -17.07 -9.41
CA ASP A 185 23.20 -17.65 -10.54
C ASP A 185 21.71 -17.83 -10.25
N ALA A 186 21.35 -18.07 -8.98
CA ALA A 186 19.96 -18.27 -8.57
C ALA A 186 19.13 -16.98 -8.68
N LEU A 187 19.71 -15.82 -8.35
CA LEU A 187 19.05 -14.53 -8.51
C LEU A 187 18.90 -14.16 -9.99
N LEU A 188 19.93 -14.41 -10.80
CA LEU A 188 19.88 -14.20 -12.24
C LEU A 188 18.75 -14.99 -12.90
N ARG A 189 18.66 -16.29 -12.60
CA ARG A 189 17.56 -17.14 -13.08
C ARG A 189 16.19 -16.66 -12.60
N TYR A 190 16.12 -16.11 -11.38
CA TYR A 190 14.88 -15.54 -10.87
C TYR A 190 14.47 -14.29 -11.66
N ILE A 191 15.40 -13.39 -11.97
CA ILE A 191 15.15 -12.19 -12.78
C ILE A 191 14.68 -12.58 -14.19
N GLU A 192 15.37 -13.52 -14.84
CA GLU A 192 15.00 -14.03 -16.17
C GLU A 192 13.64 -14.70 -16.16
N PHE A 193 13.39 -15.60 -15.21
CA PHE A 193 12.11 -16.29 -15.08
C PHE A 193 10.95 -15.30 -14.86
N SER A 194 11.18 -14.30 -14.00
CA SER A 194 10.19 -13.27 -13.70
C SER A 194 9.96 -12.34 -14.89
N ALA A 195 10.86 -12.27 -15.86
CA ALA A 195 10.66 -11.52 -17.09
C ALA A 195 9.92 -12.32 -18.17
N ILE A 196 10.29 -13.59 -18.38
CA ILE A 196 9.75 -14.45 -19.45
C ILE A 196 8.24 -14.71 -19.27
N ARG A 197 7.78 -14.87 -18.02
CA ARG A 197 6.37 -15.18 -17.70
C ARG A 197 5.34 -14.08 -17.99
N ILE A 198 5.76 -13.00 -18.64
CA ILE A 198 4.91 -11.87 -18.99
C ILE A 198 4.35 -11.99 -20.42
N ASP A 199 5.04 -12.72 -21.29
CA ASP A 199 4.63 -12.87 -22.70
C ASP A 199 3.56 -13.95 -22.93
N ASP A 200 3.37 -14.86 -21.97
CA ASP A 200 2.28 -15.83 -22.05
C ASP A 200 0.94 -15.08 -21.89
N HIS A 201 0.11 -15.09 -22.94
CA HIS A 201 -1.18 -14.41 -23.10
C HIS A 201 -2.21 -14.69 -21.98
N LEU A 202 -1.93 -14.20 -20.79
CA LEU A 202 -2.82 -14.31 -19.64
C LEU A 202 -3.84 -13.17 -19.69
N SER A 203 -5.08 -13.48 -19.33
CA SER A 203 -6.13 -12.48 -19.22
C SER A 203 -5.79 -11.41 -18.17
N LEU A 204 -6.19 -10.17 -18.44
CA LEU A 204 -5.95 -8.98 -17.59
C LEU A 204 -6.20 -9.20 -16.08
N PRO A 205 -7.25 -9.92 -15.63
CA PRO A 205 -7.49 -10.16 -14.19
C PRO A 205 -6.48 -11.12 -13.54
N VAL A 206 -5.99 -12.12 -14.27
CA VAL A 206 -4.98 -13.08 -13.80
C VAL A 206 -3.61 -12.41 -13.70
N ILE A 207 -3.36 -11.50 -14.64
CA ILE A 207 -2.25 -10.56 -14.63
C ILE A 207 -2.34 -9.70 -13.36
N GLU A 208 -3.40 -8.94 -13.09
CA GLU A 208 -3.48 -8.06 -11.91
C GLU A 208 -3.20 -8.78 -10.59
N ARG A 209 -3.80 -9.96 -10.38
CA ARG A 209 -3.60 -10.76 -9.17
C ARG A 209 -2.14 -11.24 -9.06
N ARG A 210 -1.50 -11.68 -10.16
CA ARG A 210 -0.09 -12.08 -10.18
C ARG A 210 0.90 -10.90 -10.07
N PHE A 211 0.59 -9.77 -10.66
CA PHE A 211 1.47 -8.60 -10.73
C PHE A 211 1.56 -7.84 -9.40
N GLY A 212 0.62 -8.04 -8.48
CA GLY A 212 0.72 -7.57 -7.10
C GLY A 212 1.64 -8.43 -6.23
N ASP A 213 1.86 -9.70 -6.60
CA ASP A 213 2.45 -10.72 -5.73
C ASP A 213 3.95 -10.93 -5.91
N GLU A 214 4.55 -10.40 -6.98
CA GLU A 214 5.99 -10.48 -7.20
C GLU A 214 6.71 -9.29 -6.55
N PRO A 215 7.56 -9.52 -5.54
CA PRO A 215 8.15 -8.41 -4.80
C PRO A 215 9.14 -7.59 -5.63
N LEU A 216 9.90 -8.23 -6.52
CA LEU A 216 10.81 -7.54 -7.44
C LEU A 216 10.04 -6.67 -8.44
N ARG A 217 8.92 -7.15 -8.98
CA ARG A 217 8.06 -6.35 -9.87
C ARG A 217 7.42 -5.18 -9.12
N SER A 218 6.94 -5.42 -7.91
CA SER A 218 6.28 -4.40 -7.10
C SER A 218 7.27 -3.32 -6.64
N LEU A 219 8.51 -3.71 -6.35
CA LEU A 219 9.63 -2.79 -6.19
C LEU A 219 9.88 -2.00 -7.48
N ILE A 220 9.99 -2.64 -8.64
CA ILE A 220 10.23 -1.92 -9.91
C ILE A 220 9.08 -0.93 -10.17
N LYS A 221 7.82 -1.33 -9.94
CA LYS A 221 6.66 -0.44 -10.02
C LYS A 221 6.78 0.74 -9.06
N MET A 222 7.19 0.50 -7.82
CA MET A 222 7.46 1.57 -6.85
C MET A 222 8.57 2.50 -7.36
N MET A 223 9.70 1.95 -7.79
CA MET A 223 10.84 2.70 -8.30
C MET A 223 10.48 3.52 -9.55
N MET A 224 9.70 2.97 -10.48
CA MET A 224 9.19 3.68 -11.65
C MET A 224 8.25 4.82 -11.26
N SER A 225 7.36 4.57 -10.29
CA SER A 225 6.47 5.61 -9.76
C SER A 225 7.32 6.74 -9.17
N LEU A 226 8.32 6.41 -8.37
CA LEU A 226 9.24 7.39 -7.79
C LEU A 226 10.04 8.16 -8.84
N HIS A 227 10.59 7.47 -9.83
CA HIS A 227 11.28 8.11 -10.95
C HIS A 227 10.37 9.06 -11.73
N SER A 228 9.06 8.79 -11.81
CA SER A 228 8.13 9.72 -12.46
C SER A 228 7.91 11.01 -11.67
N PHE A 229 8.22 11.05 -10.37
CA PHE A 229 8.03 12.24 -9.52
C PHE A 229 9.26 13.11 -9.39
N ILE A 230 10.44 12.55 -9.66
CA ILE A 230 11.69 13.17 -9.25
C ILE A 230 12.55 13.30 -10.51
N PRO A 231 12.98 14.52 -10.88
CA PRO A 231 13.84 14.73 -12.04
C PRO A 231 15.00 13.73 -12.01
N ALA A 232 15.25 13.06 -13.14
CA ALA A 232 16.15 11.91 -13.21
C ALA A 232 17.51 12.16 -12.54
N ASP A 233 18.00 13.40 -12.58
CA ASP A 233 19.31 13.80 -12.07
C ASP A 233 19.36 14.08 -10.55
N SER A 234 18.21 14.10 -9.88
CA SER A 234 18.09 14.53 -8.47
C SER A 234 17.97 13.40 -7.44
N LEU A 235 17.82 12.13 -7.87
CA LEU A 235 17.86 11.00 -6.93
C LEU A 235 19.28 10.50 -6.66
N SER A 236 19.63 10.50 -5.37
CA SER A 236 20.81 9.82 -4.84
C SER A 236 20.60 8.30 -4.76
N THR A 237 21.71 7.55 -4.72
CA THR A 237 21.72 6.10 -4.43
C THR A 237 21.05 5.78 -3.10
N ASP A 238 21.17 6.68 -2.12
CA ASP A 238 20.60 6.51 -0.77
C ASP A 238 19.07 6.45 -0.80
N ILE A 239 18.42 7.30 -1.60
CA ILE A 239 16.96 7.26 -1.76
C ILE A 239 16.56 5.92 -2.38
N ALA A 240 17.26 5.46 -3.42
CA ALA A 240 16.93 4.20 -4.07
C ALA A 240 17.08 3.00 -3.11
N LEU A 241 18.12 3.01 -2.26
CA LEU A 241 18.33 2.00 -1.23
C LEU A 241 17.27 2.08 -0.13
N LEU A 242 16.90 3.28 0.31
CA LEU A 242 15.81 3.49 1.28
C LEU A 242 14.47 2.97 0.74
N CYS A 243 14.18 3.22 -0.53
CA CYS A 243 12.99 2.68 -1.21
C CYS A 243 13.00 1.15 -1.19
N TRP A 244 14.13 0.54 -1.54
CA TRP A 244 14.28 -0.92 -1.47
C TRP A 244 13.97 -1.44 -0.07
N LYS A 245 14.66 -0.90 0.94
CA LYS A 245 14.51 -1.34 2.33
C LYS A 245 13.06 -1.18 2.82
N ALA A 246 12.41 -0.06 2.50
CA ALA A 246 11.00 0.16 2.82
C ALA A 246 10.08 -0.85 2.11
N ALA A 247 10.31 -1.15 0.83
CA ALA A 247 9.59 -2.22 0.12
C ALA A 247 9.74 -3.56 0.84
N MET A 248 10.97 -3.93 1.22
CA MET A 248 11.23 -5.20 1.91
C MET A 248 10.40 -5.33 3.19
N VAL A 249 10.32 -4.27 3.97
CA VAL A 249 9.44 -4.24 5.15
C VAL A 249 7.98 -4.41 4.75
N LEU A 250 7.48 -3.62 3.80
CA LEU A 250 6.07 -3.68 3.39
C LEU A 250 5.66 -5.06 2.86
N PHE A 251 6.52 -5.74 2.10
CA PHE A 251 6.25 -7.09 1.61
C PHE A 251 6.29 -8.15 2.69
N LYS A 252 7.21 -8.04 3.66
CA LYS A 252 7.32 -8.98 4.78
C LYS A 252 6.00 -9.13 5.54
N TYR A 253 5.27 -8.01 5.73
CA TYR A 253 4.04 -7.98 6.54
C TYR A 253 2.76 -8.29 5.77
N ARG A 254 2.81 -8.35 4.43
CA ARG A 254 1.62 -8.58 3.58
C ARG A 254 0.91 -9.90 3.84
N GLU A 255 1.63 -10.95 4.23
CA GLU A 255 1.05 -12.27 4.52
C GLU A 255 0.80 -12.53 6.01
N SER A 256 1.30 -11.67 6.89
CA SER A 256 1.23 -11.86 8.33
C SER A 256 0.39 -10.77 8.98
N TYR A 257 -0.94 -10.89 8.86
CA TYR A 257 -1.92 -9.99 9.50
C TYR A 257 -1.73 -9.82 11.03
N LEU A 258 -0.93 -10.67 11.67
CA LEU A 258 -0.68 -10.67 13.12
C LEU A 258 0.75 -10.22 13.49
N ALA A 259 1.65 -10.05 12.53
CA ALA A 259 3.03 -9.66 12.83
C ALA A 259 3.10 -8.14 12.96
N LEU A 260 3.64 -7.68 14.09
CA LEU A 260 3.94 -6.26 14.28
C LEU A 260 5.31 -5.95 13.70
N ALA A 261 5.43 -4.78 13.05
CA ALA A 261 6.73 -4.24 12.68
C ALA A 261 7.56 -3.91 13.91
N THR A 262 8.85 -4.20 13.83
CA THR A 262 9.82 -3.70 14.80
C THR A 262 9.91 -2.18 14.72
N VAL A 263 10.45 -1.55 15.76
CA VAL A 263 10.66 -0.09 15.78
C VAL A 263 11.55 0.34 14.61
N ASP A 264 12.64 -0.39 14.35
CA ASP A 264 13.57 -0.07 13.26
C ASP A 264 12.91 -0.17 11.88
N GLU A 265 12.06 -1.17 11.66
CA GLU A 265 11.29 -1.32 10.42
C GLU A 265 10.25 -0.21 10.24
N ALA A 266 9.59 0.19 11.33
CA ALA A 266 8.67 1.33 11.31
C ALA A 266 9.42 2.64 11.02
N THR A 267 10.58 2.86 11.65
CA THR A 267 11.46 4.01 11.40
C THR A 267 11.88 4.09 9.95
N LEU A 268 12.32 2.97 9.38
CA LEU A 268 12.73 2.89 7.99
C LEU A 268 11.60 3.27 7.03
N VAL A 269 10.38 2.78 7.27
CA VAL A 269 9.23 3.08 6.42
C VAL A 269 8.79 4.54 6.59
N ILE A 270 8.85 5.09 7.80
CA ILE A 270 8.53 6.51 8.04
C ILE A 270 9.61 7.42 7.42
N HIS A 271 10.88 7.02 7.46
CA HIS A 271 11.96 7.73 6.77
C HIS A 271 11.70 7.82 5.27
N PHE A 272 11.31 6.70 4.65
CA PHE A 272 10.90 6.67 3.25
C PHE A 272 9.74 7.64 2.99
N LEU A 273 8.67 7.60 3.79
CA LEU A 273 7.52 8.50 3.62
C LEU A 273 7.86 9.98 3.77
N LEU A 274 8.76 10.32 4.70
CA LEU A 274 9.27 11.69 4.89
C LEU A 274 10.03 12.16 3.65
N VAL A 275 10.90 11.32 3.07
CA VAL A 275 11.60 11.63 1.81
C VAL A 275 10.59 11.86 0.67
N ILE A 276 9.55 11.02 0.56
CA ILE A 276 8.54 11.18 -0.51
C ILE A 276 7.74 12.47 -0.36
N GLU A 277 7.25 12.79 0.84
CA GLU A 277 6.52 14.04 1.07
C GLU A 277 7.41 15.27 0.87
N ASN A 278 8.68 15.19 1.29
CA ASN A 278 9.67 16.25 1.07
C ASN A 278 9.92 16.54 -0.42
N LEU A 279 10.11 15.50 -1.23
CA LEU A 279 10.26 15.65 -2.68
C LEU A 279 8.99 16.18 -3.35
N SER A 280 7.82 15.75 -2.87
CA SER A 280 6.52 16.26 -3.35
C SER A 280 6.34 17.75 -3.06
N ILE A 281 6.82 18.24 -1.91
CA ILE A 281 6.77 19.66 -1.55
C ILE A 281 7.69 20.48 -2.46
N VAL A 282 8.95 20.06 -2.62
CA VAL A 282 9.97 20.80 -3.40
C VAL A 282 9.56 20.95 -4.87
N ASN A 283 8.94 19.92 -5.47
CA ASN A 283 8.61 19.94 -6.91
C ASN A 283 7.35 20.77 -7.26
N GLY A 284 6.61 21.25 -6.25
CA GLY A 284 5.94 22.56 -6.25
C GLY A 284 4.77 22.89 -7.18
N SER A 285 4.64 22.40 -8.42
CA SER A 285 3.72 23.07 -9.36
C SER A 285 2.94 22.12 -10.28
N THR A 286 1.60 22.22 -10.23
CA THR A 286 0.60 21.62 -11.14
C THR A 286 0.39 20.09 -11.14
N GLU A 287 1.41 19.26 -10.93
CA GLU A 287 1.26 17.80 -10.82
C GLU A 287 0.76 17.33 -9.44
N GLN A 288 0.51 18.25 -8.51
CA GLN A 288 0.14 17.96 -7.12
C GLN A 288 -1.07 17.03 -6.97
N ARG A 289 -2.03 17.05 -7.90
CA ARG A 289 -3.22 16.17 -7.85
C ARG A 289 -2.88 14.72 -8.21
N MET A 290 -2.09 14.50 -9.27
CA MET A 290 -1.59 13.17 -9.63
C MET A 290 -0.57 12.65 -8.61
N MET A 291 0.27 13.53 -8.07
CA MET A 291 1.16 13.19 -6.96
C MET A 291 0.36 12.81 -5.72
N PHE A 292 -0.75 13.49 -5.41
CA PHE A 292 -1.60 13.16 -4.27
C PHE A 292 -2.19 11.75 -4.39
N GLU A 293 -2.73 11.38 -5.55
CA GLU A 293 -3.30 10.04 -5.78
C GLU A 293 -2.23 8.94 -5.71
N ARG A 294 -1.05 9.17 -6.28
CA ARG A 294 0.01 8.14 -6.29
C ARG A 294 0.80 8.04 -4.99
N THR A 295 1.00 9.14 -4.26
CA THR A 295 1.51 9.07 -2.88
C THR A 295 0.48 8.39 -1.97
N SER A 296 -0.81 8.54 -2.25
CA SER A 296 -1.87 7.81 -1.53
C SER A 296 -1.73 6.29 -1.70
N TYR A 297 -1.15 5.79 -2.79
CA TYR A 297 -0.82 4.36 -2.94
C TYR A 297 0.28 3.91 -1.97
N PHE A 298 1.35 4.69 -1.77
CA PHE A 298 2.36 4.37 -0.77
C PHE A 298 1.78 4.42 0.64
N TRP A 299 0.96 5.43 0.92
CA TRP A 299 0.20 5.52 2.16
C TRP A 299 -0.72 4.31 2.35
N TYR A 300 -1.42 3.87 1.30
CA TYR A 300 -2.22 2.64 1.25
C TYR A 300 -1.41 1.42 1.67
N LEU A 301 -0.29 1.18 1.02
CA LEU A 301 0.59 0.05 1.35
C LEU A 301 1.10 0.12 2.79
N VAL A 302 1.50 1.29 3.26
CA VAL A 302 2.01 1.46 4.62
C VAL A 302 0.96 1.11 5.67
N ASN A 303 -0.25 1.63 5.55
CA ASN A 303 -1.31 1.27 6.50
C ASN A 303 -1.72 -0.19 6.37
N PHE A 304 -1.92 -0.69 5.13
CA PHE A 304 -2.35 -2.06 4.90
C PHE A 304 -1.40 -3.07 5.56
N ASN A 305 -0.09 -2.80 5.48
CA ASN A 305 0.94 -3.72 5.98
C ASN A 305 1.39 -3.42 7.41
N LEU A 306 1.36 -2.16 7.88
CA LEU A 306 1.89 -1.77 9.19
C LEU A 306 0.83 -1.33 10.20
N ASN A 307 -0.44 -1.34 9.80
CA ASN A 307 -1.57 -0.88 10.61
C ASN A 307 -1.37 0.55 11.15
N LEU A 308 -0.60 1.37 10.44
CA LEU A 308 -0.40 2.79 10.74
C LEU A 308 -1.63 3.54 10.23
N ASP A 309 -2.52 3.91 11.16
CA ASP A 309 -3.81 4.53 10.88
C ASP A 309 -3.73 5.51 9.70
N HIS A 310 -4.52 5.18 8.67
CA HIS A 310 -4.73 5.93 7.44
C HIS A 310 -5.20 7.37 7.62
N SER A 311 -5.44 7.80 8.85
CA SER A 311 -5.99 9.11 9.11
C SER A 311 -5.28 10.14 8.24
N PHE A 312 -6.07 10.83 7.42
CA PHE A 312 -5.67 12.03 6.71
C PHE A 312 -4.87 12.99 7.63
N GLN A 313 -5.13 12.90 8.94
CA GLN A 313 -4.41 13.57 10.01
C GLN A 313 -2.93 13.16 10.11
N PHE A 314 -2.58 11.87 10.12
CA PHE A 314 -1.18 11.41 10.19
C PHE A 314 -0.35 11.95 9.03
N ARG A 315 -0.85 11.76 7.80
CA ARG A 315 -0.22 12.31 6.59
C ARG A 315 -0.07 13.83 6.66
N ARG A 316 -1.12 14.53 7.11
CA ARG A 316 -1.10 15.99 7.30
C ARG A 316 -0.11 16.41 8.39
N SER A 317 0.12 15.60 9.41
CA SER A 317 1.10 15.86 10.47
C SER A 317 2.53 15.69 9.96
N LEU A 318 2.83 14.62 9.22
CA LEU A 318 4.15 14.45 8.60
C LEU A 318 4.47 15.57 7.60
N ARG A 319 3.52 15.92 6.74
CA ARG A 319 3.70 17.03 5.79
C ARG A 319 3.97 18.36 6.52
N ARG A 320 3.30 18.61 7.64
CA ARG A 320 3.55 19.78 8.49
C ARG A 320 4.95 19.76 9.08
N GLU A 321 5.41 18.60 9.55
CA GLU A 321 6.76 18.45 10.11
C GLU A 321 7.84 18.71 9.05
N VAL A 322 7.69 18.16 7.84
CA VAL A 322 8.63 18.41 6.74
C VAL A 322 8.70 19.90 6.39
N LEU A 323 7.55 20.56 6.27
CA LEU A 323 7.48 22.01 6.01
C LEU A 323 8.13 22.81 7.15
N HIS A 324 7.92 22.41 8.40
CA HIS A 324 8.53 23.06 9.56
C HIS A 324 10.06 22.94 9.52
N LEU A 325 10.58 21.75 9.23
CA LEU A 325 12.01 21.51 9.12
C LEU A 325 12.64 22.29 7.95
N GLN A 326 11.96 22.38 6.80
CA GLN A 326 12.39 23.21 5.66
C GLN A 326 12.45 24.70 6.03
N GLN A 327 11.49 25.18 6.81
CA GLN A 327 11.52 26.56 7.31
C GLN A 327 12.70 26.80 8.26
N MET A 328 12.99 25.84 9.15
CA MET A 328 14.12 25.96 10.08
C MET A 328 15.49 25.88 9.38
N SER A 329 15.61 25.11 8.31
CA SER A 329 16.85 25.01 7.53
C SER A 329 17.11 26.25 6.65
N GLY A 330 16.13 27.14 6.51
CA GLY A 330 16.23 28.34 5.67
C GLY A 330 16.25 28.04 4.17
N SER A 331 15.90 26.82 3.76
CA SER A 331 15.89 26.41 2.36
C SER A 331 14.51 25.87 1.98
N GLN A 332 13.72 26.67 1.28
CA GLN A 332 12.44 26.24 0.73
C GLN A 332 12.60 25.37 -0.53
N ASP A 333 13.75 25.49 -1.20
CA ASP A 333 14.02 24.82 -2.48
C ASP A 333 14.88 23.56 -2.33
N SER A 334 15.37 23.26 -1.13
CA SER A 334 16.22 22.09 -0.88
C SER A 334 15.51 21.05 -0.04
N PRO A 335 15.55 19.77 -0.42
CA PRO A 335 15.00 18.70 0.38
C PRO A 335 15.74 18.59 1.72
N VAL A 336 15.00 18.57 2.83
CA VAL A 336 15.58 18.34 4.17
C VAL A 336 15.93 16.86 4.41
N PHE A 337 15.08 15.96 3.91
CA PHE A 337 15.33 14.52 3.93
C PHE A 337 15.82 14.06 2.56
N THR A 338 17.01 13.49 2.56
CA THR A 338 17.74 12.99 1.39
C THR A 338 17.82 11.47 1.34
N GLY A 339 17.29 10.79 2.36
CA GLY A 339 17.37 9.34 2.51
C GLY A 339 18.70 8.87 3.08
N ALA A 340 19.58 9.80 3.49
CA ALA A 340 20.87 9.47 4.08
C ALA A 340 20.68 8.74 5.42
N PRO A 341 21.48 7.70 5.73
CA PRO A 341 21.37 6.98 7.00
C PRO A 341 21.53 7.86 8.26
N SER A 342 22.26 8.98 8.15
CA SER A 342 22.43 9.96 9.23
C SER A 342 21.14 10.64 9.68
N GLU A 343 20.07 10.55 8.88
CA GLU A 343 18.76 11.13 9.20
C GLU A 343 17.94 10.26 10.16
N SER A 344 18.37 9.02 10.44
CA SER A 344 17.61 8.04 11.23
C SER A 344 17.24 8.53 12.64
N GLU A 345 18.15 9.23 13.33
CA GLU A 345 17.88 9.78 14.66
C GLU A 345 16.76 10.82 14.64
N GLU A 346 16.75 11.67 13.61
CA GLU A 346 15.75 12.70 13.42
C GLU A 346 14.38 12.11 13.07
N VAL A 347 14.36 11.05 12.24
CA VAL A 347 13.14 10.29 11.93
C VAL A 347 12.57 9.66 13.20
N CYS A 348 13.40 9.03 14.02
CA CYS A 348 13.01 8.51 15.33
C CYS A 348 12.43 9.60 16.23
N ARG A 349 13.05 10.79 16.27
CA ARG A 349 12.54 11.94 17.03
C ARG A 349 11.14 12.34 16.57
N ILE A 350 10.90 12.38 15.27
CA ILE A 350 9.60 12.71 14.67
C ILE A 350 8.56 11.66 15.05
N MET A 351 8.88 10.37 14.96
CA MET A 351 7.99 9.28 15.37
C MET A 351 7.57 9.37 16.83
N LEU A 352 8.50 9.75 17.69
CA LEU A 352 8.25 9.93 19.12
C LEU A 352 7.60 11.28 19.44
N SER A 353 7.38 12.15 18.46
CA SER A 353 6.69 13.42 18.67
C SER A 353 5.25 13.19 19.14
N PRO A 354 4.78 13.91 20.18
CA PRO A 354 3.39 13.85 20.63
C PRO A 354 2.37 14.07 19.50
N LEU A 355 2.75 14.84 18.47
CA LEU A 355 1.93 15.09 17.28
C LEU A 355 1.61 13.82 16.48
N LEU A 356 2.51 12.83 16.49
CA LEU A 356 2.28 11.52 15.86
C LEU A 356 1.76 10.48 16.86
N GLN A 357 1.96 10.69 18.17
CA GLN A 357 1.47 9.79 19.22
C GLN A 357 -0.05 9.78 19.39
N THR A 358 -0.74 10.89 19.07
CA THR A 358 -2.21 10.97 19.14
C THR A 358 -2.93 10.03 18.17
N SER A 359 -2.23 9.52 17.17
CA SER A 359 -2.72 8.56 16.17
C SER A 359 -1.93 7.25 16.19
N ASN A 360 -1.13 7.01 17.24
CA ASN A 360 -0.17 5.92 17.22
C ASN A 360 -0.85 4.58 17.60
N PRO A 361 -0.92 3.59 16.70
CA PRO A 361 -1.46 2.27 17.03
C PRO A 361 -0.64 1.54 18.11
N PHE A 362 0.61 1.94 18.34
CA PHE A 362 1.51 1.32 19.33
C PHE A 362 1.23 1.73 20.78
N SER A 363 0.49 2.83 21.03
CA SER A 363 0.18 3.26 22.42
C SER A 363 -0.93 2.41 23.07
N ASN A 364 -1.73 1.69 22.28
CA ASN A 364 -2.73 0.73 22.78
C ASN A 364 -2.11 -0.62 23.24
N GLY A 365 -0.78 -0.74 23.20
CA GLY A 365 -0.04 -1.90 23.68
C GLY A 365 0.10 -1.97 25.20
N HIS A 366 -1.00 -1.90 25.97
CA HIS A 366 -1.01 -2.27 27.39
C HIS A 366 -2.21 -3.15 27.75
N ARG A 367 -1.86 -4.39 28.17
CA ARG A 367 -2.65 -5.40 28.92
C ARG A 367 -3.62 -6.29 28.14
N ARG A 368 -3.06 -7.23 27.35
CA ARG A 368 -3.56 -8.61 27.43
C ARG A 368 -2.83 -9.28 28.59
N SER A 369 -3.51 -9.41 29.72
CA SER A 369 -3.09 -10.27 30.83
C SER A 369 -3.18 -11.71 30.36
N PHE A 370 -2.11 -12.47 30.56
CA PHE A 370 -2.12 -13.93 30.54
C PHE A 370 -2.81 -14.47 31.79
#